data_AF-A0A0G4MAT8-F1
#
_entry.id   AF-A0A0G4MAT8-F1
#
_cell.length_a   1.000
_cell.length_b   1.000
_cell.length_c   1.000
_cell.angle_alpha   90.00
_cell.angle_beta   90.00
_cell.angle_gamma   90.00
#
_symmetry.space_group_name_H-M   'P 1'
#
loop_
_entity.id
_entity.type
_entity.pdbx_description
1 polymer ?
#
loop_
_entity_poly.entity_id
_entity_poly.type
_entity_poly.pdbx_seq_one_letter_code
_entity_poly.pdbx_strand_id
1 'polypeptide(L)'
;KRTATGFGAGEIKSVEASIPEPQREAWARNQPKGFANKDDFQREVVRHVETPRARSMFNCDETAAYSATGLTFRDRLITQWNKTQQRQTLTDAKRVYYLSLEFLMGRALDNAMLNVGMKDIAK
;
A
#
# COMPACT_ATOMS: atom_id res chain seq x y z
N LYS A 1 -14.63 -6.28 17.43
CA LYS A 1 -14.52 -7.22 16.28
C LYS A 1 -13.47 -6.66 15.32
N ARG A 2 -12.51 -7.46 14.83
CA ARG A 2 -11.54 -7.01 13.82
C ARG A 2 -12.12 -7.30 12.43
N THR A 3 -12.53 -6.27 11.70
CA THR A 3 -12.83 -6.35 10.27
C THR A 3 -11.59 -5.89 9.49
N ALA A 4 -11.03 -6.76 8.66
CA ALA A 4 -9.81 -6.45 7.90
C ALA A 4 -10.06 -5.54 6.69
N THR A 5 -11.32 -5.44 6.23
CA THR A 5 -11.72 -4.76 4.98
C THR A 5 -12.60 -3.53 5.23
N GLY A 6 -12.62 -3.03 6.46
CA GLY A 6 -13.25 -1.75 6.82
C GLY A 6 -14.37 -1.86 7.85
N PHE A 7 -14.82 -0.69 8.33
CA PHE A 7 -15.86 -0.53 9.35
C PHE A 7 -17.13 0.09 8.76
N GLY A 8 -18.29 -0.28 9.31
CA GLY A 8 -19.55 0.40 8.98
C GLY A 8 -19.60 1.82 9.56
N ALA A 9 -20.46 2.68 9.02
CA ALA A 9 -20.53 4.09 9.44
C ALA A 9 -20.83 4.28 10.94
N GLY A 10 -21.66 3.41 11.53
CA GLY A 10 -21.95 3.42 12.98
C GLY A 10 -20.78 2.95 13.83
N GLU A 11 -19.99 1.99 13.33
CA GLU A 11 -18.82 1.46 14.03
C GLU A 11 -17.65 2.44 14.00
N ILE A 12 -17.49 3.22 12.93
CA ILE A 12 -16.40 4.21 12.83
C ILE A 12 -16.51 5.24 13.94
N LYS A 13 -17.72 5.76 14.21
CA LYS A 13 -17.92 6.78 15.25
C LYS A 13 -17.60 6.25 16.65
N SER A 14 -17.98 4.99 16.93
CA SER A 14 -17.69 4.38 18.23
C SER A 14 -16.20 4.06 18.39
N VAL A 15 -15.54 3.59 17.33
CA VAL A 15 -14.09 3.35 17.32
C VAL A 15 -13.31 4.66 17.44
N GLU A 16 -13.69 5.69 16.69
CA GLU A 16 -13.03 7.00 16.76
C GLU A 16 -13.12 7.61 18.16
N ALA A 17 -14.29 7.52 18.81
CA ALA A 17 -14.47 8.02 20.18
C ALA A 17 -13.60 7.28 21.22
N SER A 18 -13.19 6.04 20.93
CA SER A 18 -12.30 5.27 21.82
C SER A 18 -10.81 5.58 21.65
N ILE A 19 -10.42 6.29 20.58
CA ILE A 19 -9.02 6.61 20.29
C ILE A 19 -8.69 8.01 20.85
N PRO A 20 -7.71 8.14 21.76
CA PRO A 20 -7.29 9.43 22.29
C PRO A 20 -6.88 10.43 21.19
N GLU A 21 -7.21 11.70 21.38
CA GLU A 21 -6.86 12.80 20.46
C GLU A 21 -5.37 12.87 20.10
N PRO A 22 -4.43 12.79 21.06
CA PRO A 22 -3.00 12.85 20.73
C PRO A 22 -2.56 11.75 19.76
N GLN A 23 -3.18 10.56 19.85
CA GLN A 23 -2.88 9.44 18.97
C GLN A 23 -3.47 9.65 17.57
N ARG A 24 -4.69 10.21 17.47
CA ARG A 24 -5.31 10.56 16.17
C ARG A 24 -4.48 11.59 15.42
N GLU A 25 -4.01 12.62 16.11
CA GLU A 25 -3.15 13.63 15.49
C GLU A 25 -1.80 13.04 15.06
N ALA A 26 -1.17 12.23 15.91
CA ALA A 26 0.09 11.58 15.58
C ALA A 26 -0.06 10.68 14.34
N TRP A 27 -1.18 9.97 14.22
CA TRP A 27 -1.50 9.16 13.04
C TRP A 27 -1.69 10.03 11.80
N ALA A 28 -2.46 11.11 11.88
CA ALA A 28 -2.71 12.02 10.76
C ALA A 28 -1.41 12.66 10.24
N ARG A 29 -0.48 13.02 11.14
CA ARG A 29 0.83 13.59 10.77
C ARG A 29 1.74 12.60 10.05
N ASN A 30 1.73 11.33 10.47
CA ASN A 30 2.67 10.30 10.01
C ASN A 30 2.08 9.34 8.99
N GLN A 31 0.90 9.63 8.46
CA GLN A 31 0.27 8.76 7.47
C GLN A 31 1.20 8.62 6.24
N PRO A 32 1.50 7.39 5.79
CA PRO A 32 2.41 7.18 4.68
C PRO A 32 1.88 7.86 3.43
N LYS A 33 2.70 8.73 2.86
CA LYS A 33 2.46 9.34 1.56
C LYS A 33 3.27 8.55 0.54
N GLY A 34 2.63 8.08 -0.52
CA GLY A 34 3.36 7.47 -1.62
C GLY A 34 4.30 8.48 -2.28
N PHE A 35 5.29 8.01 -3.01
CA PHE A 35 6.25 8.85 -3.75
C PHE A 35 5.56 9.67 -4.85
N ALA A 36 6.04 10.90 -5.07
CA ALA A 36 5.54 11.82 -6.09
C ALA A 36 6.61 12.27 -7.09
N ASN A 37 7.88 12.22 -6.70
CA ASN A 37 9.03 12.56 -7.54
C ASN A 37 10.08 11.43 -7.50
N LYS A 38 11.15 11.59 -8.29
CA LYS A 38 12.22 10.59 -8.39
C LYS A 38 12.98 10.41 -7.07
N ASP A 39 13.23 11.50 -6.35
CA ASP A 39 13.97 11.47 -5.09
C ASP A 39 13.19 10.73 -3.99
N ASP A 40 11.88 10.92 -3.93
CA ASP A 40 10.98 10.20 -3.03
C ASP A 40 10.97 8.70 -3.33
N PHE A 41 10.93 8.35 -4.62
CA PHE A 41 10.99 6.95 -5.05
C PHE A 41 12.32 6.31 -4.63
N GLN A 42 13.45 6.97 -4.90
CA GLN A 42 14.76 6.50 -4.48
C GLN A 42 14.86 6.32 -2.97
N ARG A 43 14.34 7.27 -2.19
CA ARG A 43 14.30 7.18 -0.72
C ARG A 43 13.52 5.96 -0.24
N GLU A 44 12.34 5.70 -0.80
CA GLU A 44 11.54 4.52 -0.43
C GLU A 44 12.22 3.22 -0.85
N VAL A 45 12.83 3.17 -2.04
CA VAL A 45 13.58 1.97 -2.48
C VAL A 45 14.76 1.69 -1.56
N VAL A 46 15.56 2.72 -1.22
CA VAL A 46 16.69 2.58 -0.28
C VAL A 46 16.19 2.12 1.09
N ARG A 47 15.09 2.70 1.59
CA ARG A 47 14.44 2.23 2.83
C ARG A 47 14.11 0.74 2.76
N HIS A 48 13.61 0.26 1.62
CA HIS A 48 13.26 -1.15 1.40
C HIS A 48 14.46 -2.07 1.12
N VAL A 49 15.64 -1.52 0.81
CA VAL A 49 16.90 -2.28 0.77
C VAL A 49 17.48 -2.41 2.19
N GLU A 50 17.50 -1.31 2.94
CA GLU A 50 18.11 -1.27 4.27
C GLU A 50 17.27 -1.98 5.33
N THR A 51 15.95 -1.76 5.37
CA THR A 51 15.13 -2.23 6.49
C THR A 51 14.52 -3.61 6.27
N PRO A 52 13.62 -3.87 5.29
CA PRO A 52 13.01 -5.19 5.09
C PRO A 52 13.98 -6.21 4.50
N ARG A 53 14.97 -5.76 3.71
CA ARG A 53 15.96 -6.64 3.11
C ARG A 53 17.23 -6.78 3.94
N ALA A 54 17.40 -5.97 4.98
CA ALA A 54 18.57 -5.99 5.86
C ALA A 54 19.89 -5.96 5.08
N ARG A 55 19.94 -5.16 4.01
CA ARG A 55 21.07 -5.05 3.08
C ARG A 55 21.54 -3.61 3.00
N SER A 56 22.82 -3.42 2.75
CA SER A 56 23.44 -2.12 2.50
C SER A 56 23.74 -1.94 1.02
N MET A 57 24.23 -0.76 0.65
CA MET A 57 24.70 -0.48 -0.70
C MET A 57 25.72 -1.52 -1.22
N PHE A 58 26.53 -2.09 -0.32
CA PHE A 58 27.62 -3.00 -0.68
C PHE A 58 27.17 -4.43 -1.00
N ASN A 59 25.96 -4.83 -0.59
CA ASN A 59 25.42 -6.19 -0.81
C ASN A 59 24.02 -6.17 -1.45
N CYS A 60 23.70 -5.09 -2.17
CA CYS A 60 22.48 -4.99 -2.96
C CYS A 60 22.69 -5.70 -4.31
N ASP A 61 22.09 -6.89 -4.45
CA ASP A 61 22.02 -7.62 -5.72
C ASP A 61 20.79 -7.18 -6.55
N GLU A 62 20.75 -7.56 -7.82
CA GLU A 62 19.63 -7.22 -8.72
C GLU A 62 18.28 -7.76 -8.19
N THR A 63 18.29 -8.92 -7.55
CA THR A 63 17.10 -9.50 -6.90
C THR A 63 16.60 -8.68 -5.72
N ALA A 64 17.50 -8.10 -4.92
CA ALA A 64 17.19 -7.21 -3.82
C ALA A 64 16.64 -5.89 -4.35
N ALA A 65 17.25 -5.32 -5.40
CA ALA A 65 16.75 -4.12 -6.06
C ALA A 65 15.35 -4.32 -6.66
N TYR A 66 15.13 -5.42 -7.39
CA TYR A 66 13.82 -5.79 -7.93
C TYR A 66 12.76 -5.90 -6.82
N SER A 67 13.13 -6.55 -5.73
CA SER A 67 12.21 -6.78 -4.63
C SER A 67 11.92 -5.51 -3.82
N ALA A 68 12.91 -4.67 -3.58
CA ALA A 68 12.74 -3.38 -2.90
C ALA A 68 11.85 -2.45 -3.74
N THR A 69 12.03 -2.46 -5.06
CA THR A 69 11.14 -1.76 -6.00
C THR A 69 9.71 -2.32 -5.91
N GLY A 70 9.54 -3.64 -5.91
CA GLY A 70 8.23 -4.27 -5.75
C GLY A 70 7.54 -3.92 -4.44
N LEU A 71 8.28 -3.85 -3.33
CA LEU A 71 7.76 -3.40 -2.04
C LEU A 71 7.32 -1.94 -2.06
N THR A 72 8.09 -1.07 -2.71
CA THR A 72 7.78 0.36 -2.87
C THR A 72 6.44 0.57 -3.58
N PHE A 73 6.20 -0.16 -4.68
CA PHE A 73 4.91 -0.12 -5.38
C PHE A 73 3.77 -0.78 -4.58
N ARG A 74 4.08 -1.86 -3.85
CA ARG A 74 3.12 -2.53 -2.96
C ARG A 74 2.59 -1.61 -1.87
N ASP A 75 3.45 -0.83 -1.22
CA ASP A 75 3.04 0.08 -0.13
C ASP A 75 2.03 1.13 -0.63
N ARG A 76 2.23 1.63 -1.86
CA ARG A 76 1.27 2.52 -2.51
C ARG A 76 -0.06 1.83 -2.83
N LEU A 77 -0.01 0.61 -3.36
CA LEU A 77 -1.21 -0.18 -3.66
C LEU A 77 -2.00 -0.51 -2.39
N ILE A 78 -1.34 -0.85 -1.28
CA ILE A 78 -1.99 -1.13 0.01
C ILE A 78 -2.75 0.10 0.50
N THR A 79 -2.16 1.28 0.38
CA THR A 79 -2.81 2.53 0.80
C THR A 79 -4.10 2.78 0.02
N GLN A 80 -4.11 2.52 -1.29
CA GLN A 80 -5.30 2.66 -2.13
C GLN A 80 -6.30 1.51 -1.94
N TRP A 81 -5.81 0.30 -1.71
CA TRP A 81 -6.63 -0.88 -1.42
C TRP A 81 -7.44 -0.67 -0.13
N ASN A 82 -6.81 -0.19 0.94
CA ASN A 82 -7.49 0.14 2.20
C ASN A 82 -8.64 1.15 1.98
N LYS A 83 -8.38 2.23 1.22
CA LYS A 83 -9.41 3.23 0.90
C LYS A 83 -10.56 2.64 0.10
N THR A 84 -10.25 1.78 -0.87
CA THR A 84 -11.24 1.13 -1.73
C THR A 84 -12.13 0.18 -0.94
N GLN A 85 -11.53 -0.68 -0.11
CA GLN A 85 -12.26 -1.61 0.76
C GLN A 85 -13.16 -0.87 1.75
N GLN A 86 -12.64 0.17 2.41
CA GLN A 86 -13.43 1.01 3.30
C GLN A 86 -14.61 1.67 2.56
N ARG A 87 -14.40 2.21 1.35
CA ARG A 87 -15.47 2.78 0.53
C ARG A 87 -16.54 1.74 0.17
N GLN A 88 -16.13 0.53 -0.21
CA GLN A 88 -17.05 -0.56 -0.54
C GLN A 88 -17.89 -0.98 0.67
N THR A 89 -17.28 -1.04 1.86
CA THR A 89 -17.98 -1.34 3.11
C THR A 89 -18.96 -0.23 3.52
N LEU A 90 -18.59 1.04 3.32
CA LEU A 90 -19.47 2.17 3.62
C LEU A 90 -20.66 2.30 2.68
N THR A 91 -20.45 2.03 1.38
CA THR A 91 -21.48 2.19 0.36
C THR A 91 -22.45 1.00 0.36
N ASP A 92 -22.02 -0.15 0.90
CA ASP A 92 -22.75 -1.43 0.86
C ASP A 92 -23.29 -1.78 -0.55
N ALA A 93 -22.47 -1.51 -1.57
CA ALA A 93 -22.84 -1.78 -2.95
C ALA A 93 -22.86 -3.28 -3.23
N LYS A 94 -23.70 -3.72 -4.18
CA LYS A 94 -23.73 -5.10 -4.66
C LYS A 94 -22.33 -5.56 -5.08
N ARG A 95 -21.87 -6.68 -4.53
CA ARG A 95 -20.55 -7.25 -4.79
C ARG A 95 -20.63 -8.34 -5.85
N VAL A 96 -19.63 -8.36 -6.73
CA VAL A 96 -19.44 -9.43 -7.72
C VAL A 96 -18.33 -10.34 -7.23
N TYR A 97 -18.65 -11.62 -7.08
CA TYR A 97 -17.69 -12.66 -6.70
C TYR A 97 -17.35 -13.48 -7.94
N TYR A 98 -16.13 -13.33 -8.43
CA TYR A 98 -15.65 -14.09 -9.57
C TYR A 98 -14.98 -15.38 -9.09
N LEU A 99 -15.60 -16.52 -9.43
CA LEU A 99 -15.13 -17.85 -9.08
C LEU A 99 -14.54 -18.50 -10.34
N SER A 100 -13.24 -18.78 -10.30
CA SER A 100 -12.53 -19.50 -11.36
C SER A 100 -11.65 -20.57 -10.73
N LEU A 101 -11.47 -21.70 -11.42
CA LEU A 101 -10.51 -22.71 -11.00
C LEU A 101 -9.07 -22.22 -11.15
N GLU A 102 -8.81 -21.36 -12.14
CA GLU A 102 -7.46 -20.90 -12.46
C GLU A 102 -7.43 -19.38 -12.71
N PHE A 103 -6.34 -18.75 -12.27
CA PHE A 103 -6.02 -17.34 -12.50
C PHE A 103 -4.56 -17.20 -12.94
N LEU A 104 -4.35 -16.96 -14.23
CA LEU A 104 -2.99 -16.79 -14.78
C LEU A 104 -2.55 -15.32 -14.69
N MET A 105 -2.06 -14.90 -13.52
CA MET A 105 -1.70 -13.50 -13.24
C MET A 105 -0.43 -13.01 -13.96
N GLY A 106 0.52 -13.90 -14.24
CA GLY A 106 1.82 -13.52 -14.82
C GLY A 106 2.68 -12.64 -13.89
N ARG A 107 3.56 -11.82 -14.47
CA ARG A 107 4.45 -10.90 -13.72
C ARG A 107 3.70 -9.61 -13.36
N ALA A 108 3.58 -9.32 -12.07
CA ALA A 108 2.76 -8.22 -11.58
C ALA A 108 3.44 -6.83 -11.55
N LEU A 109 4.77 -6.76 -11.47
CA LEU A 109 5.47 -5.49 -11.20
C LEU A 109 5.24 -4.44 -12.31
N ASP A 110 5.55 -4.78 -13.56
CA ASP A 110 5.43 -3.81 -14.65
C ASP A 110 3.98 -3.34 -14.87
N ASN A 111 3.03 -4.25 -14.68
CA ASN A 111 1.60 -3.95 -14.71
C ASN A 111 1.20 -2.98 -13.57
N ALA A 112 1.69 -3.21 -12.36
CA ALA A 112 1.48 -2.31 -11.24
C ALA A 112 2.07 -0.92 -11.50
N MET A 113 3.29 -0.84 -12.05
CA MET A 113 3.95 0.43 -12.38
C MET A 113 3.14 1.25 -13.39
N LEU A 114 2.61 0.57 -14.42
CA LEU A 114 1.75 1.17 -15.43
C LEU A 114 0.44 1.71 -14.83
N ASN A 115 -0.31 0.87 -14.11
CA ASN A 115 -1.64 1.24 -13.58
C ASN A 115 -1.57 2.29 -12.47
N VAL A 116 -0.46 2.38 -11.75
CA VAL A 116 -0.22 3.42 -10.75
C VAL A 116 0.14 4.76 -11.41
N GLY A 117 0.48 4.77 -12.71
CA GLY A 117 0.85 5.97 -13.46
C GLY A 117 2.22 6.53 -13.09
N MET A 118 3.07 5.73 -12.42
CA MET A 118 4.36 6.16 -11.91
C MET A 118 5.54 5.44 -12.58
N LYS A 119 5.29 4.81 -13.73
CA LYS A 119 6.33 4.08 -14.48
C LYS A 119 7.47 4.98 -14.92
N ASP A 120 7.17 6.22 -15.33
CA ASP A 120 8.20 7.14 -15.82
C ASP A 120 9.09 7.69 -14.70
N ILE A 121 8.56 7.77 -13.48
CA ILE A 121 9.34 8.21 -12.30
C ILE A 121 10.32 7.12 -11.84
N ALA A 122 9.93 5.85 -12.03
CA ALA A 122 10.73 4.70 -11.64
C ALA A 122 11.74 4.25 -12.71
N LYS A 123 11.76 4.89 -13.88
CA LYS A 123 12.80 4.72 -14.92
C LYS A 123 13.98 5.66 -14.65
#